data_AF-G0QZ52-F1
#
_entry.id   AF-G0QZ52-F1
#
_cell.length_a   1.000
_cell.length_b   1.000
_cell.length_c   1.000
_cell.angle_alpha   90.00
_cell.angle_beta   90.00
_cell.angle_gamma   90.00
#
_symmetry.space_group_name_H-M   'P 1'
#
loop_
_entity.id
_entity.type
_entity.pdbx_description
1 polymer ?
#
loop_
_entity_poly.entity_id
_entity_poly.type
_entity_poly.pdbx_seq_one_letter_code
_entity_poly.pdbx_strand_id
1 'polypeptide(L)'
;MIPKSALEKALYSTCLFPLYMNLAAQTNNYIERFKFVICATLGNFYINCGFLKPLNPILGETCSGYYLDGTKMYAEQISHHPPVSYFLVYGPNGSYLQFGNYNYESNAGINSLQLKNKGNRQVKFYDGQTIKYNYVKEVYSGSFFGSMKVESKGSLSFQDSQNGIFANIDIDQVKKKPSDYFQGEIKCAQNGVSIKIYGTYMGYIEFDGDRYWDYRHIMPFKPIFNKNQLKILYLYMNVKLIIYTLQIGVHLNYQQNTYIYHHLSVCNYKYDDDFFYYSVKQAGSVLKQVLEIYFYL
;
A
#
# COMPACT_ATOMS: atom_id res chain seq x y z
N MET A 1 14.06 -3.50 4.28
CA MET A 1 12.63 -3.81 4.06
C MET A 1 11.83 -3.34 5.26
N ILE A 2 10.60 -2.87 5.09
CA ILE A 2 9.64 -2.70 6.21
C ILE A 2 8.76 -3.95 6.33
N PRO A 3 8.29 -4.32 7.54
CA PRO A 3 7.45 -5.50 7.76
C PRO A 3 5.99 -5.27 7.34
N LYS A 4 5.77 -4.58 6.21
CA LYS A 4 4.47 -4.21 5.65
C LYS A 4 4.40 -4.61 4.18
N SER A 5 3.26 -5.16 3.75
CA SER A 5 2.99 -5.44 2.33
C SER A 5 2.82 -4.17 1.52
N ALA A 6 3.11 -4.23 0.22
CA ALA A 6 2.83 -3.13 -0.70
C ALA A 6 1.33 -2.79 -0.75
N LEU A 7 0.43 -3.74 -0.49
CA LEU A 7 -1.02 -3.48 -0.39
C LEU A 7 -1.32 -2.58 0.82
N GLU A 8 -0.68 -2.83 1.96
CA GLU A 8 -0.87 -2.00 3.15
C GLU A 8 -0.36 -0.57 2.91
N LYS A 9 0.79 -0.44 2.23
CA LYS A 9 1.34 0.87 1.83
C LYS A 9 0.45 1.58 0.81
N ALA A 10 -0.11 0.87 -0.16
CA ALA A 10 -1.06 1.41 -1.12
C ALA A 10 -2.28 1.98 -0.40
N LEU A 11 -2.89 1.24 0.53
CA LEU A 11 -4.02 1.74 1.30
C LEU A 11 -3.65 2.91 2.23
N TYR A 12 -2.47 2.88 2.85
CA TYR A 12 -2.00 4.00 3.67
C TYR A 12 -1.79 5.29 2.87
N SER A 13 -1.69 5.23 1.53
CA SER A 13 -1.63 6.43 0.69
C SER A 13 -2.88 7.31 0.76
N THR A 14 -3.97 6.79 1.33
CA THR A 14 -5.22 7.51 1.57
C THR A 14 -5.25 8.20 2.93
N CYS A 15 -4.12 8.32 3.62
CA CYS A 15 -4.02 8.88 4.97
C CYS A 15 -4.58 10.29 5.16
N LEU A 16 -4.84 11.06 4.09
CA LEU A 16 -5.46 12.38 4.17
C LEU A 16 -6.94 12.39 3.73
N PHE A 17 -7.50 11.24 3.36
CA PHE A 17 -8.88 11.11 2.93
C PHE A 17 -9.90 11.51 3.99
N PRO A 18 -9.72 11.15 5.28
CA PRO A 18 -10.67 11.55 6.32
C PRO A 18 -10.88 13.06 6.45
N LEU A 19 -9.93 13.88 5.98
CA LEU A 19 -10.09 15.32 5.90
C LEU A 19 -10.53 15.74 4.49
N TYR A 20 -9.66 15.58 3.50
CA TYR A 20 -9.87 16.22 2.21
C TYR A 20 -10.95 15.58 1.36
N MET A 21 -11.12 14.25 1.42
CA MET A 21 -12.19 13.61 0.65
C MET A 21 -13.57 13.87 1.27
N ASN A 22 -13.63 14.07 2.59
CA ASN A 22 -14.86 14.50 3.26
C ASN A 22 -15.20 15.97 2.92
N LEU A 23 -14.21 16.88 2.93
CA LEU A 23 -14.41 18.27 2.44
C LEU A 23 -14.85 18.28 0.96
N ALA A 24 -14.21 17.45 0.14
CA ALA A 24 -14.56 17.25 -1.26
C ALA A 24 -16.03 16.81 -1.41
N ALA A 25 -16.48 15.83 -0.62
CA ALA A 25 -17.84 15.33 -0.71
C ALA A 25 -18.90 16.32 -0.18
N GLN A 26 -18.53 17.26 0.70
CA GLN A 26 -19.44 18.24 1.31
C GLN A 26 -19.62 19.51 0.49
N THR A 27 -18.66 19.86 -0.37
CA THR A 27 -18.76 21.07 -1.21
C THR A 27 -19.60 20.80 -2.46
N ASN A 28 -20.41 21.78 -2.88
CA ASN A 28 -21.15 21.76 -4.14
C ASN A 28 -20.35 22.41 -5.30
N ASN A 29 -19.20 23.02 -5.01
CA ASN A 29 -18.36 23.63 -6.04
C ASN A 29 -17.38 22.59 -6.59
N TYR A 30 -17.57 22.20 -7.85
CA TYR A 30 -16.75 21.20 -8.53
C TYR A 30 -15.27 21.54 -8.62
N ILE A 31 -14.91 22.82 -8.75
CA ILE A 31 -13.51 23.26 -8.78
C ILE A 31 -12.90 23.18 -7.37
N GLU A 32 -13.65 23.59 -6.36
CA GLU A 32 -13.21 23.48 -4.97
C GLU A 32 -13.03 22.01 -4.56
N ARG A 33 -13.97 21.15 -4.97
CA ARG A 33 -13.84 19.69 -4.82
C ARG A 33 -12.56 19.17 -5.47
N PHE A 34 -12.25 19.65 -6.66
CA PHE A 34 -11.06 19.29 -7.42
C PHE A 34 -9.77 19.63 -6.66
N LYS A 35 -9.69 20.81 -6.04
CA LYS A 35 -8.56 21.20 -5.17
C LYS A 35 -8.36 20.22 -4.02
N PHE A 36 -9.44 19.83 -3.35
CA PHE A 36 -9.36 18.88 -2.25
C PHE A 36 -8.87 17.49 -2.69
N VAL A 37 -9.28 17.00 -3.87
CA VAL A 37 -8.76 15.74 -4.42
C VAL A 37 -7.26 15.82 -4.72
N ILE A 38 -6.78 16.98 -5.21
CA ILE A 38 -5.35 17.23 -5.39
C ILE A 38 -4.62 17.22 -4.04
N CYS A 39 -5.15 17.89 -3.02
CA CYS A 39 -4.58 17.87 -1.66
C CYS A 39 -4.52 16.46 -1.06
N ALA A 40 -5.60 15.70 -1.16
CA ALA A 40 -5.67 14.31 -0.69
C ALA A 40 -4.60 13.42 -1.35
N THR A 41 -4.22 13.75 -2.58
CA THR A 41 -3.24 12.98 -3.37
C THR A 41 -1.81 13.42 -3.09
N LEU A 42 -1.50 14.70 -3.30
CA LEU A 42 -0.14 15.23 -3.19
C LEU A 42 0.34 15.31 -1.74
N GLY A 43 -0.54 15.62 -0.80
CA GLY A 43 -0.18 15.75 0.61
C GLY A 43 0.34 14.44 1.22
N ASN A 44 0.09 13.28 0.59
CA ASN A 44 0.63 11.99 1.05
C ASN A 44 2.07 11.70 0.57
N PHE A 45 2.59 12.43 -0.42
CA PHE A 45 3.84 12.03 -1.10
C PHE A 45 5.06 11.98 -0.17
N TYR A 46 5.19 12.91 0.78
CA TYR A 46 6.31 12.89 1.74
C TYR A 46 6.38 11.60 2.57
N ILE A 47 5.25 10.92 2.79
CA ILE A 47 5.18 9.66 3.53
C ILE A 47 5.80 8.50 2.72
N ASN A 48 5.77 8.63 1.39
CA ASN A 48 6.30 7.63 0.47
C ASN A 48 7.80 7.80 0.20
N CYS A 49 8.42 8.91 0.62
CA CYS A 49 9.85 9.18 0.43
C CYS A 49 10.79 8.38 1.36
N GLY A 50 10.37 7.20 1.82
CA GLY A 50 11.19 6.32 2.66
C GLY A 50 12.14 5.44 1.85
N PHE A 51 13.34 5.19 2.39
CA PHE A 51 14.33 4.31 1.76
C PHE A 51 13.99 2.82 1.83
N LEU A 52 13.14 2.43 2.79
CA LEU A 52 12.79 1.04 3.02
C LEU A 52 11.59 0.61 2.17
N LYS A 53 11.79 -0.43 1.36
CA LYS A 53 10.74 -1.00 0.51
C LYS A 53 9.77 -1.89 1.30
N PRO A 54 8.47 -1.88 0.95
CA PRO A 54 7.50 -2.86 1.44
C PRO A 54 7.76 -4.24 0.84
N LEU A 55 7.16 -5.26 1.45
CA LEU A 55 7.14 -6.63 0.92
C LEU A 55 6.28 -6.68 -0.35
N ASN A 56 6.76 -7.37 -1.38
CA ASN A 56 5.97 -7.60 -2.59
C ASN A 56 4.81 -8.55 -2.24
N PRO A 57 3.56 -8.20 -2.58
CA PRO A 57 2.42 -9.05 -2.27
C PRO A 57 2.46 -10.34 -3.10
N ILE A 58 2.00 -11.44 -2.51
CA ILE A 58 1.77 -12.70 -3.25
C ILE A 58 0.46 -12.61 -4.05
N LEU A 59 0.31 -13.44 -5.09
CA LEU A 59 -0.94 -13.54 -5.84
C LEU A 59 -2.11 -13.93 -4.91
N GLY A 60 -3.23 -13.21 -5.01
CA GLY A 60 -4.41 -13.41 -4.15
C GLY A 60 -4.27 -12.82 -2.74
N GLU A 61 -3.16 -12.15 -2.42
CA GLU A 61 -3.05 -11.44 -1.15
C GLU A 61 -4.09 -10.32 -1.08
N THR A 62 -4.82 -10.25 0.04
CA THR A 62 -5.80 -9.19 0.31
C THR A 62 -5.38 -8.36 1.52
N CYS A 63 -5.67 -7.06 1.46
CA CYS A 63 -5.54 -6.13 2.57
C CYS A 63 -6.84 -5.32 2.71
N SER A 64 -7.31 -5.10 3.93
CA SER A 64 -8.44 -4.21 4.19
C SER A 64 -8.23 -3.42 5.46
N GLY A 65 -8.88 -2.28 5.55
CA GLY A 65 -8.83 -1.41 6.71
C GLY A 65 -9.87 -0.31 6.65
N TYR A 66 -9.86 0.55 7.65
CA TYR A 66 -10.80 1.65 7.77
C TYR A 66 -10.20 2.82 8.54
N TYR A 67 -10.85 3.97 8.43
CA TYR A 67 -10.63 5.14 9.27
C TYR A 67 -11.84 5.38 10.19
N LEU A 68 -11.63 6.14 11.27
CA LEU A 68 -12.67 6.39 12.28
C LEU A 68 -13.84 7.25 11.76
N ASP A 69 -13.66 7.96 10.66
CA ASP A 69 -14.73 8.69 9.99
C ASP A 69 -15.74 7.77 9.27
N GLY A 70 -15.44 6.47 9.16
CA GLY A 70 -16.24 5.48 8.45
C GLY A 70 -15.75 5.17 7.03
N THR A 71 -14.64 5.77 6.58
CA THR A 71 -14.00 5.42 5.31
C THR A 71 -13.51 3.96 5.37
N LYS A 72 -13.85 3.15 4.37
CA LYS A 72 -13.45 1.73 4.27
C LYS A 72 -12.57 1.50 3.05
N MET A 73 -11.55 0.67 3.20
CA MET A 73 -10.53 0.43 2.17
C MET A 73 -10.28 -1.06 1.96
N TYR A 74 -10.04 -1.43 0.71
CA TYR A 74 -9.78 -2.80 0.28
C TYR A 74 -8.72 -2.79 -0.82
N ALA A 75 -7.83 -3.78 -0.82
CA ALA A 75 -6.86 -4.01 -1.88
C ALA A 75 -6.59 -5.50 -2.06
N GLU A 76 -6.30 -5.89 -3.30
CA GLU A 76 -5.97 -7.27 -3.66
C GLU A 76 -4.88 -7.30 -4.73
N GLN A 77 -3.93 -8.23 -4.59
CA GLN A 77 -2.94 -8.53 -5.61
C GLN A 77 -3.49 -9.55 -6.62
N ILE A 78 -3.83 -9.09 -7.82
CA ILE A 78 -4.50 -9.95 -8.82
C ILE A 78 -3.54 -10.59 -9.82
N SER A 79 -2.28 -10.15 -9.87
CA SER A 79 -1.26 -10.67 -10.77
C SER A 79 0.14 -10.45 -10.19
N HIS A 80 1.04 -11.43 -10.35
CA HIS A 80 2.43 -11.32 -9.89
C HIS A 80 3.40 -10.94 -11.03
N HIS A 81 3.12 -11.41 -12.26
CA HIS A 81 3.93 -11.14 -13.45
C HIS A 81 3.02 -10.75 -14.63
N PRO A 82 2.79 -9.45 -14.89
CA PRO A 82 3.32 -8.29 -14.15
C PRO A 82 2.64 -8.08 -12.79
N PRO A 83 3.28 -7.36 -11.84
CA PRO A 83 2.69 -7.09 -10.52
C PRO A 83 1.56 -6.06 -10.64
N VAL A 84 0.32 -6.51 -10.44
CA VAL A 84 -0.88 -5.67 -10.49
C VAL A 84 -1.70 -5.85 -9.21
N SER A 85 -2.02 -4.73 -8.57
CA SER A 85 -2.89 -4.69 -7.39
C SER A 85 -4.08 -3.77 -7.66
N TYR A 86 -5.30 -4.21 -7.36
CA TYR A 86 -6.47 -3.34 -7.36
C TYR A 86 -6.72 -2.79 -5.95
N PHE A 87 -7.32 -1.60 -5.89
CA PHE A 87 -7.79 -1.02 -4.64
C PHE A 87 -9.17 -0.40 -4.81
N LEU A 88 -9.90 -0.33 -3.70
CA LEU A 88 -11.26 0.17 -3.61
C LEU A 88 -11.45 0.87 -2.26
N VAL A 89 -11.96 2.08 -2.27
CA VAL A 89 -12.17 2.91 -1.08
C VAL A 89 -13.56 3.53 -1.13
N TYR A 90 -14.34 3.26 -0.10
CA TYR A 90 -15.66 3.83 0.11
C TYR A 90 -15.58 4.92 1.17
N GLY A 91 -16.04 6.12 0.81
CA GLY A 91 -16.26 7.19 1.77
C GLY A 91 -17.38 6.88 2.75
N PRO A 92 -17.45 7.60 3.88
CA PRO A 92 -18.51 7.43 4.86
C PRO A 92 -19.88 7.59 4.22
N ASN A 93 -20.82 6.69 4.53
CA ASN A 93 -22.19 6.70 4.01
C ASN A 93 -22.29 6.71 2.47
N GLY A 94 -21.25 6.24 1.76
CA GLY A 94 -21.23 6.24 0.29
C GLY A 94 -21.02 7.61 -0.34
N SER A 95 -20.45 8.57 0.40
CA SER A 95 -20.22 9.95 -0.05
C SER A 95 -19.30 10.05 -1.28
N TYR A 96 -18.35 9.13 -1.40
CA TYR A 96 -17.49 8.96 -2.57
C TYR A 96 -17.05 7.50 -2.74
N LEU A 97 -16.63 7.15 -3.95
CA LEU A 97 -16.02 5.88 -4.31
C LEU A 97 -14.72 6.13 -5.06
N GLN A 98 -13.59 5.78 -4.46
CA GLN A 98 -12.29 5.81 -5.13
C GLN A 98 -11.86 4.39 -5.48
N PHE A 99 -11.33 4.20 -6.68
CA PHE A 99 -10.85 2.90 -7.14
C PHE A 99 -9.81 3.07 -8.24
N GLY A 100 -9.09 1.98 -8.50
CA GLY A 100 -8.05 1.96 -9.49
C GLY A 100 -7.14 0.77 -9.30
N ASN A 101 -5.95 0.87 -9.87
CA ASN A 101 -4.92 -0.15 -9.72
C ASN A 101 -3.53 0.47 -9.62
N TYR A 102 -2.63 -0.33 -9.06
CA TYR A 102 -1.20 -0.16 -9.14
C TYR A 102 -0.67 -1.19 -10.14
N ASN A 103 0.06 -0.72 -11.16
CA ASN A 103 0.72 -1.56 -12.15
C ASN A 103 2.16 -1.08 -12.27
N TYR A 104 3.03 -1.73 -11.49
CA TYR A 104 4.40 -1.27 -11.32
C TYR A 104 5.33 -1.84 -12.39
N GLU A 105 6.18 -0.96 -12.93
CA GLU A 105 7.28 -1.29 -13.82
C GLU A 105 8.56 -0.65 -13.28
N SER A 106 9.58 -1.47 -13.09
CA SER A 106 10.89 -1.02 -12.64
C SER A 106 11.85 -0.90 -13.83
N ASN A 107 12.59 0.19 -13.88
CA ASN A 107 13.73 0.35 -14.78
C ASN A 107 14.97 0.68 -13.94
N ALA A 108 15.95 -0.23 -13.92
CA ALA A 108 17.18 -0.08 -13.17
C ALA A 108 18.33 0.39 -14.09
N GLY A 109 19.07 1.39 -13.64
CA GLY A 109 20.34 1.80 -14.21
C GLY A 109 21.49 1.59 -13.22
N ILE A 110 22.71 1.96 -13.61
CA ILE A 110 23.94 1.70 -12.84
C ILE A 110 23.91 2.35 -11.45
N ASN A 111 23.40 3.57 -11.31
CA ASN A 111 23.34 4.29 -10.02
C ASN A 111 21.94 4.84 -9.69
N SER A 112 20.90 4.27 -10.32
CA SER A 112 19.52 4.70 -10.08
C SER A 112 18.53 3.59 -10.39
N LEU A 113 17.36 3.65 -9.75
CA LEU A 113 16.21 2.81 -10.02
C LEU A 113 14.98 3.70 -10.18
N GLN A 114 14.28 3.55 -11.30
CA GLN A 114 13.01 4.23 -11.54
C GLN A 114 11.87 3.23 -11.38
N LEU A 115 10.87 3.59 -10.59
CA LEU A 115 9.64 2.84 -10.45
C LEU A 115 8.50 3.65 -11.07
N LYS A 116 7.95 3.16 -12.17
CA LYS A 116 6.80 3.75 -12.85
C LYS A 116 5.55 2.99 -12.46
N ASN A 117 4.46 3.71 -12.20
CA ASN A 117 3.16 3.11 -12.02
C ASN A 117 2.27 3.44 -13.22
N LYS A 118 1.99 2.43 -14.04
CA LYS A 118 1.15 2.50 -15.25
C LYS A 118 -0.34 2.30 -14.94
N GLY A 119 -0.69 2.18 -13.66
CA GLY A 119 -2.06 2.06 -13.22
C GLY A 119 -2.84 3.35 -13.37
N ASN A 120 -4.09 3.31 -12.95
CA ASN A 120 -4.99 4.47 -12.97
C ASN A 120 -5.69 4.64 -11.62
N ARG A 121 -6.19 5.85 -11.38
CA ARG A 121 -7.00 6.20 -10.21
C ARG A 121 -8.21 6.99 -10.67
N GLN A 122 -9.34 6.74 -10.03
CA GLN A 122 -10.58 7.45 -10.26
C GLN A 122 -11.31 7.63 -8.93
N VAL A 123 -11.96 8.78 -8.76
CA VAL A 123 -12.94 8.99 -7.70
C VAL A 123 -14.27 9.44 -8.31
N LYS A 124 -15.35 8.89 -7.79
CA LYS A 124 -16.74 9.26 -8.10
C LYS A 124 -17.41 9.79 -6.85
N PHE A 125 -18.07 10.93 -6.95
CA PHE A 125 -18.86 11.52 -5.87
C PHE A 125 -20.35 11.21 -6.05
N TYR A 126 -21.12 11.34 -4.96
CA TYR A 126 -22.56 11.01 -4.96
C TYR A 126 -23.38 11.79 -6.00
N ASP A 127 -23.01 13.04 -6.26
CA ASP A 127 -23.66 13.89 -7.25
C ASP A 127 -23.25 13.60 -8.71
N GLY A 128 -22.43 12.58 -8.92
CA GLY A 128 -21.99 12.12 -10.24
C GLY A 128 -20.65 12.68 -10.70
N GLN A 129 -20.09 13.71 -10.05
CA GLN A 129 -18.77 14.24 -10.44
C GLN A 129 -17.73 13.13 -10.38
N THR A 130 -16.92 13.02 -11.43
CA THR A 130 -15.94 11.97 -11.58
C THR A 130 -14.58 12.55 -11.95
N ILE A 131 -13.57 12.31 -11.12
CA ILE A 131 -12.20 12.80 -11.34
C ILE A 131 -11.26 11.61 -11.57
N LYS A 132 -10.62 11.57 -12.73
CA LYS A 132 -9.58 10.58 -13.10
C LYS A 132 -8.20 11.21 -12.97
N TYR A 133 -7.22 10.44 -12.52
CA TYR A 133 -5.86 10.93 -12.36
C TYR A 133 -4.81 9.81 -12.44
N ASN A 134 -3.62 10.17 -12.91
CA ASN A 134 -2.49 9.25 -13.11
C ASN A 134 -1.57 9.19 -11.89
N TYR A 135 -0.45 8.48 -11.99
CA TYR A 135 0.63 8.46 -11.02
C TYR A 135 1.89 9.14 -11.57
N VAL A 136 2.76 9.58 -10.66
CA VAL A 136 4.15 9.95 -10.97
C VAL A 136 5.07 8.74 -10.88
N LYS A 137 6.32 8.91 -11.30
CA LYS A 137 7.37 7.92 -11.07
C LYS A 137 8.15 8.25 -9.81
N GLU A 138 8.61 7.20 -9.13
CA GLU A 138 9.57 7.32 -8.03
C GLU A 138 10.98 7.05 -8.56
N VAL A 139 11.94 7.88 -8.17
CA VAL A 139 13.34 7.77 -8.58
C VAL A 139 14.21 7.60 -7.34
N TYR A 140 14.83 6.43 -7.26
CA TYR A 140 15.88 6.13 -6.29
C TYR A 140 17.21 6.42 -6.98
N SER A 141 17.99 7.36 -6.48
CA SER A 141 19.33 7.67 -7.01
C SER A 141 20.39 7.48 -5.93
N GLY A 142 21.66 7.36 -6.34
CA GLY A 142 22.77 7.15 -5.41
C GLY A 142 22.76 5.76 -4.78
N SER A 143 22.27 4.74 -5.50
CA SER A 143 22.18 3.38 -5.00
C SER A 143 23.55 2.72 -4.79
N PHE A 144 24.57 3.16 -5.54
CA PHE A 144 25.95 2.67 -5.40
C PHE A 144 26.95 3.81 -5.12
N PHE A 145 26.72 5.00 -5.68
CA PHE A 145 27.65 6.14 -5.58
C PHE A 145 26.95 7.42 -5.14
N GLY A 146 27.48 8.06 -4.09
CA GLY A 146 26.94 9.28 -3.51
C GLY A 146 25.81 9.03 -2.50
N SER A 147 25.17 10.10 -2.04
CA SER A 147 24.07 9.99 -1.08
C SER A 147 22.79 9.50 -1.77
N MET A 148 22.18 8.46 -1.18
CA MET A 148 20.91 7.92 -1.68
C MET A 148 19.78 8.95 -1.54
N LYS A 149 18.96 9.09 -2.58
CA LYS A 149 17.76 9.95 -2.58
C LYS A 149 16.56 9.17 -3.13
N VAL A 150 15.37 9.51 -2.64
CA VAL A 150 14.07 9.05 -3.16
C VAL A 150 13.26 10.27 -3.52
N GLU A 151 12.91 10.39 -4.79
CA GLU A 151 12.27 11.58 -5.35
C GLU A 151 11.08 11.18 -6.23
N SER A 152 9.94 11.83 -6.01
CA SER A 152 8.78 11.70 -6.88
C SER A 152 8.94 12.70 -8.04
N LYS A 153 8.88 12.23 -9.29
CA LYS A 153 9.16 13.06 -10.48
C LYS A 153 8.15 12.85 -11.59
N GLY A 154 8.00 13.86 -12.46
CA GLY A 154 7.12 13.82 -13.63
C GLY A 154 5.82 14.61 -13.40
N SER A 155 4.78 14.30 -14.17
CA SER A 155 3.56 15.11 -14.19
C SER A 155 2.34 14.34 -13.69
N LEU A 156 1.56 14.97 -12.82
CA LEU A 156 0.22 14.53 -12.47
C LEU A 156 -0.82 15.25 -13.31
N SER A 157 -1.69 14.48 -13.96
CA SER A 157 -2.86 14.98 -14.64
C SER A 157 -4.10 14.55 -13.87
N PHE A 158 -4.98 15.52 -13.61
CA PHE A 158 -6.32 15.30 -13.08
C PHE A 158 -7.33 15.75 -14.12
N GLN A 159 -8.43 15.01 -14.27
CA GLN A 159 -9.45 15.29 -15.26
C GLN A 159 -10.84 14.98 -14.73
N ASP A 160 -11.72 15.97 -14.83
CA ASP A 160 -13.17 15.84 -14.79
C ASP A 160 -13.71 16.25 -16.17
N SER A 161 -13.90 15.25 -17.03
CA SER A 161 -14.32 15.47 -18.41
C SER A 161 -15.74 16.03 -18.51
N GLN A 162 -16.63 15.71 -17.57
CA GLN A 162 -18.03 16.11 -17.61
C GLN A 162 -18.21 17.61 -17.37
N ASN A 163 -17.43 18.16 -16.43
CA ASN A 163 -17.47 19.58 -16.10
C ASN A 163 -16.34 20.39 -16.77
N GLY A 164 -15.54 19.74 -17.63
CA GLY A 164 -14.46 20.40 -18.36
C GLY A 164 -13.36 20.96 -17.46
N ILE A 165 -13.11 20.34 -16.30
CA ILE A 165 -12.07 20.75 -15.34
C ILE A 165 -10.86 19.84 -15.49
N PHE A 166 -9.67 20.43 -15.62
CA PHE A 166 -8.42 19.73 -15.84
C PHE A 166 -7.31 20.37 -15.03
N ALA A 167 -6.36 19.57 -14.55
CA ALA A 167 -5.10 20.10 -14.05
C ALA A 167 -3.93 19.28 -14.56
N ASN A 168 -2.82 19.96 -14.84
CA ASN A 168 -1.51 19.34 -15.00
C ASN A 168 -0.55 19.96 -13.98
N ILE A 169 0.13 19.11 -13.22
CA ILE A 169 1.05 19.49 -12.14
C ILE A 169 2.39 18.83 -12.42
N ASP A 170 3.42 19.63 -12.66
CA ASP A 170 4.77 19.16 -12.94
C ASP A 170 5.63 19.20 -11.67
N ILE A 171 6.21 18.05 -11.33
CA ILE A 171 7.10 17.86 -10.17
C ILE A 171 8.54 17.76 -10.67
N ASP A 172 9.48 18.37 -9.94
CA ASP A 172 10.90 18.49 -10.33
C ASP A 172 11.11 19.32 -11.61
N GLN A 173 10.26 20.33 -11.83
CA GLN A 173 10.35 21.26 -12.97
C GLN A 173 10.34 22.74 -12.53
N VAL A 174 10.39 23.01 -11.23
CA VAL A 174 10.41 24.38 -10.69
C VAL A 174 11.86 24.89 -10.63
N LYS A 175 12.15 25.92 -11.44
CA LYS A 175 13.52 26.46 -11.56
C LYS A 175 14.05 26.96 -10.21
N LYS A 176 15.32 26.66 -9.92
CA LYS A 176 16.04 27.09 -8.70
C LYS A 176 15.36 26.63 -7.40
N LYS A 177 14.59 25.55 -7.44
CA LYS A 177 14.01 24.90 -6.28
C LYS A 177 14.49 23.45 -6.18
N PRO A 178 14.48 22.84 -4.99
CA PRO A 178 14.71 21.42 -4.88
C PRO A 178 13.60 20.62 -5.59
N SER A 179 13.89 19.34 -5.85
CA SER A 179 13.07 18.45 -6.70
C SER A 179 11.69 18.12 -6.14
N ASP A 180 11.46 18.40 -4.86
CA ASP A 180 10.18 18.21 -4.19
C ASP A 180 9.14 19.28 -4.51
N TYR A 181 9.57 20.37 -5.17
CA TYR A 181 8.68 21.43 -5.61
C TYR A 181 7.90 21.04 -6.86
N PHE A 182 6.66 21.50 -6.89
CA PHE A 182 5.75 21.34 -8.01
C PHE A 182 5.06 22.65 -8.36
N GLN A 183 4.63 22.74 -9.60
CA GLN A 183 3.79 23.83 -10.10
C GLN A 183 2.79 23.30 -11.12
N GLY A 184 1.65 23.96 -11.26
CA GLY A 184 0.62 23.56 -12.19
C GLY A 184 -0.50 24.56 -12.27
N GLU A 185 -1.59 24.15 -12.92
CA GLU A 185 -2.76 25.00 -13.06
C GLU A 185 -4.02 24.14 -13.18
N ILE A 186 -5.09 24.52 -12.49
CA ILE A 186 -6.44 24.02 -12.75
C ILE A 186 -7.08 24.93 -13.79
N LYS A 187 -7.58 24.35 -14.88
CA LYS A 187 -8.35 25.03 -15.92
C LYS A 187 -9.74 24.46 -16.00
N CYS A 188 -10.74 25.32 -16.11
CA CYS A 188 -12.10 24.90 -16.43
C CYS A 188 -12.55 25.56 -17.73
N ALA A 189 -12.74 24.73 -18.76
CA ALA A 189 -13.07 25.21 -20.10
C ALA A 189 -14.47 25.86 -20.18
N GLN A 190 -15.40 25.44 -19.31
CA GLN A 190 -16.79 25.88 -19.35
C GLN A 190 -16.99 27.31 -18.82
N ASN A 191 -16.18 27.73 -17.84
CA ASN A 191 -16.31 29.03 -17.17
C ASN A 191 -15.01 29.87 -17.20
N GLY A 192 -13.98 29.43 -17.93
CA GLY A 192 -12.74 30.18 -18.15
C GLY A 192 -11.86 30.33 -16.90
N VAL A 193 -12.13 29.57 -15.83
CA VAL A 193 -11.36 29.64 -14.58
C VAL A 193 -9.96 29.08 -14.80
N SER A 194 -8.96 29.78 -14.25
CA SER A 194 -7.56 29.39 -14.21
C SER A 194 -7.02 29.63 -12.80
N ILE A 195 -6.59 28.57 -12.10
CA ILE A 195 -6.11 28.61 -10.72
C ILE A 195 -4.70 28.03 -10.68
N LYS A 196 -3.73 28.81 -10.23
CA LYS A 196 -2.34 28.37 -10.12
C LYS A 196 -2.18 27.40 -8.96
N ILE A 197 -1.46 26.32 -9.19
CA ILE A 197 -1.06 25.35 -8.18
C ILE A 197 0.44 25.53 -7.94
N TYR A 198 0.85 25.65 -6.69
CA TYR A 198 2.26 25.76 -6.32
C TYR A 198 2.53 25.13 -4.97
N GLY A 199 3.74 24.58 -4.77
CA GLY A 199 4.14 24.10 -3.46
C GLY A 199 5.30 23.12 -3.50
N THR A 200 5.41 22.37 -2.40
CA THR A 200 6.37 21.28 -2.19
C THR A 200 5.63 20.13 -1.53
N TYR A 201 5.83 18.91 -2.03
CA TYR A 201 5.13 17.76 -1.45
C TYR A 201 5.67 17.37 -0.06
N MET A 202 6.76 17.99 0.39
CA MET A 202 7.33 17.87 1.73
C MET A 202 6.99 19.07 2.64
N GLY A 203 6.23 20.04 2.12
CA GLY A 203 5.94 21.29 2.82
C GLY A 203 4.46 21.67 2.75
N TYR A 204 3.98 22.04 1.57
CA TYR A 204 2.68 22.67 1.43
C TYR A 204 2.12 22.61 0.01
N ILE A 205 0.81 22.85 -0.10
CA ILE A 205 0.09 23.02 -1.36
C ILE A 205 -0.70 24.32 -1.29
N GLU A 206 -0.54 25.16 -2.31
CA GLU A 206 -1.26 26.41 -2.51
C GLU A 206 -2.07 26.42 -3.80
N PHE A 207 -3.21 27.11 -3.76
CA PHE A 207 -4.02 27.47 -4.92
C PHE A 207 -4.17 28.98 -4.97
N ASP A 208 -3.67 29.63 -6.02
CA ASP A 208 -3.60 31.10 -6.14
C ASP A 208 -2.99 31.83 -4.92
N GLY A 209 -2.07 31.16 -4.23
CA GLY A 209 -1.40 31.68 -3.03
C GLY A 209 -2.10 31.35 -1.72
N ASP A 210 -3.34 30.85 -1.76
CA ASP A 210 -4.05 30.39 -0.57
C ASP A 210 -3.53 29.01 -0.15
N ARG A 211 -3.19 28.86 1.13
CA ARG A 211 -2.63 27.64 1.71
C ARG A 211 -3.72 26.61 2.02
N TYR A 212 -3.75 25.50 1.28
CA TYR A 212 -4.77 24.43 1.45
C TYR A 212 -4.24 23.23 2.23
N TRP A 213 -2.94 22.95 2.13
CA TRP A 213 -2.28 21.91 2.91
C TRP A 213 -0.92 22.39 3.40
N ASP A 214 -0.57 22.01 4.63
CA ASP A 214 0.75 22.26 5.21
C ASP A 214 1.10 21.12 6.18
N TYR A 215 2.23 20.45 5.95
CA TYR A 215 2.64 19.27 6.70
C TYR A 215 2.84 19.54 8.20
N ARG A 216 3.04 20.81 8.60
CA ARG A 216 3.22 21.20 10.01
C ARG A 216 1.91 21.19 10.78
N HIS A 217 0.79 21.36 10.09
CA HIS A 217 -0.53 21.52 10.69
C HIS A 217 -1.45 20.34 10.43
N ILE A 218 -1.26 19.64 9.31
CA ILE A 218 -2.13 18.54 8.89
C ILE A 218 -1.30 17.26 8.84
N MET A 219 -1.48 16.43 9.86
CA MET A 219 -0.79 15.15 10.01
C MET A 219 -1.58 14.00 9.35
N PRO A 220 -0.92 12.91 8.95
CA PRO A 220 -1.57 11.74 8.36
C PRO A 220 -2.50 11.08 9.36
N PHE A 221 -3.74 10.78 8.93
CA PHE A 221 -4.63 9.95 9.72
C PHE A 221 -4.14 8.50 9.69
N LYS A 222 -4.17 7.85 10.85
CA LYS A 222 -3.72 6.46 10.99
C LYS A 222 -4.89 5.51 10.70
N PRO A 223 -4.79 4.66 9.66
CA PRO A 223 -5.81 3.66 9.41
C PRO A 223 -5.72 2.52 10.42
N ILE A 224 -6.84 1.83 10.61
CA ILE A 224 -6.92 0.57 11.33
C ILE A 224 -7.03 -0.54 10.29
N PHE A 225 -5.97 -1.35 10.17
CA PHE A 225 -5.95 -2.50 9.28
C PHE A 225 -6.57 -3.71 9.95
N ASN A 226 -7.43 -4.41 9.22
CA ASN A 226 -7.98 -5.69 9.66
C ASN A 226 -6.86 -6.72 9.66
N LYS A 227 -6.64 -7.39 10.79
CA LYS A 227 -5.70 -8.51 10.84
C LYS A 227 -6.25 -9.64 9.98
N ASN A 228 -5.48 -10.08 8.98
CA ASN A 228 -5.85 -11.24 8.16
C ASN A 228 -6.09 -12.47 9.06
N GLN A 229 -7.32 -12.97 9.07
CA GLN A 229 -7.67 -14.23 9.76
C GLN A 229 -6.92 -15.44 9.17
N LEU A 230 -6.40 -15.33 7.94
CA LEU A 230 -5.59 -16.37 7.27
C LEU A 230 -4.29 -16.71 7.98
N LYS A 231 -3.77 -15.85 8.89
CA LYS A 231 -2.64 -16.21 9.74
C LYS A 231 -2.96 -17.44 10.60
N ILE A 232 -4.22 -17.58 11.03
CA ILE A 232 -4.70 -18.73 11.78
C ILE A 232 -4.75 -19.96 10.87
N LEU A 233 -5.29 -19.84 9.65
CA LEU A 233 -5.43 -20.99 8.74
C LEU A 233 -4.09 -21.54 8.27
N TYR A 234 -3.11 -20.67 7.96
CA TYR A 234 -1.77 -21.10 7.52
C TYR A 234 -0.98 -21.76 8.67
N LEU A 235 -1.10 -21.24 9.90
CA LEU A 235 -0.59 -21.92 11.10
C LEU A 235 -1.29 -23.27 11.30
N TYR A 236 -2.62 -23.32 11.14
CA TYR A 236 -3.40 -24.55 11.29
C TYR A 236 -3.05 -25.61 10.25
N MET A 237 -2.83 -25.21 8.99
CA MET A 237 -2.45 -26.10 7.89
C MET A 237 -1.03 -26.61 8.05
N ASN A 238 -0.07 -25.76 8.46
CA ASN A 238 1.31 -26.22 8.71
C ASN A 238 1.40 -27.12 9.95
N VAL A 239 0.64 -26.84 11.01
CA VAL A 239 0.54 -27.74 12.17
C VAL A 239 -0.04 -29.09 11.76
N LYS A 240 -1.10 -29.13 10.95
CA LYS A 240 -1.63 -30.40 10.41
C LYS A 240 -0.61 -31.11 9.53
N LEU A 241 0.09 -30.41 8.65
CA LEU A 241 1.09 -31.02 7.76
C LEU A 241 2.25 -31.64 8.55
N ILE A 242 2.70 -30.97 9.62
CA ILE A 242 3.72 -31.46 10.56
C ILE A 242 3.21 -32.67 11.34
N ILE A 243 1.96 -32.67 11.81
CA ILE A 243 1.34 -33.82 12.49
C ILE A 243 1.24 -35.03 11.55
N TYR A 244 0.84 -34.81 10.28
CA TYR A 244 0.75 -35.88 9.29
C TYR A 244 2.14 -36.43 8.90
N THR A 245 3.16 -35.58 8.74
CA THR A 245 4.53 -36.04 8.47
C THR A 245 5.15 -36.77 9.66
N LEU A 246 4.86 -36.36 10.90
CA LEU A 246 5.23 -37.10 12.10
C LEU A 246 4.51 -38.45 12.20
N GLN A 247 3.20 -38.52 11.90
CA GLN A 247 2.45 -39.78 11.85
C GLN A 247 3.00 -40.75 10.80
N ILE A 248 3.35 -40.25 9.61
CA ILE A 248 3.96 -41.07 8.55
C ILE A 248 5.37 -41.52 8.96
N GLY A 249 6.17 -40.66 9.59
CA GLY A 249 7.50 -41.03 10.12
C GLY A 249 7.44 -42.09 11.23
N VAL A 250 6.43 -42.03 12.10
CA VAL A 250 6.17 -43.06 13.12
C VAL A 250 5.71 -44.38 12.47
N HIS A 251 4.87 -44.32 11.44
CA HIS A 251 4.42 -45.52 10.71
C HIS A 251 5.54 -46.22 9.94
N LEU A 252 6.48 -45.45 9.35
CA LEU A 252 7.64 -45.98 8.62
C LEU A 252 8.67 -46.59 9.57
N ASN A 253 8.90 -46.00 10.76
CA ASN A 253 9.72 -46.60 11.80
C ASN A 253 9.10 -47.89 12.38
N TYR A 254 7.77 -48.03 12.35
CA TYR A 254 7.09 -49.26 12.79
C TYR A 254 7.34 -50.47 11.87
N GLN A 255 7.82 -50.27 10.64
CA GLN A 255 8.13 -51.35 9.71
C GLN A 255 9.59 -51.82 9.74
N GLN A 256 10.48 -51.14 10.46
CA GLN A 256 11.89 -51.53 10.62
C GLN A 256 12.23 -51.68 12.12
N ASN A 257 12.16 -52.92 12.59
CA ASN A 257 12.68 -53.44 13.88
C ASN A 257 11.97 -53.08 15.20
N THR A 258 11.49 -54.16 15.83
CA THR A 258 11.49 -54.51 17.26
C THR A 258 10.94 -53.52 18.31
N TYR A 259 9.86 -53.99 18.93
CA TYR A 259 9.09 -53.51 20.07
C TYR A 259 9.85 -52.82 21.23
N ILE A 260 9.37 -51.63 21.61
CA ILE A 260 9.19 -51.24 23.02
C ILE A 260 7.78 -50.68 23.16
N TYR A 261 6.94 -51.36 23.94
CA TYR A 261 5.60 -50.89 24.28
C TYR A 261 5.71 -49.70 25.25
N HIS A 262 5.30 -48.52 24.81
CA HIS A 262 4.61 -47.58 25.70
C HIS A 262 3.20 -47.36 25.15
N HIS A 263 2.22 -47.87 25.89
CA HIS A 263 0.82 -47.57 25.69
C HIS A 263 0.62 -46.05 25.74
N LEU A 264 0.46 -45.41 24.58
CA LEU A 264 -0.20 -44.11 24.48
C LEU A 264 -1.68 -44.40 24.28
N SER A 265 -2.35 -44.64 25.40
CA SER A 265 -3.80 -44.52 25.50
C SER A 265 -4.21 -43.14 24.97
N VAL A 266 -5.21 -43.12 24.11
CA VAL A 266 -5.87 -41.92 23.60
C VAL A 266 -6.50 -41.19 24.79
N CYS A 267 -5.74 -40.29 25.41
CA CYS A 267 -6.26 -39.35 26.39
C CYS A 267 -6.63 -38.07 25.66
N ASN A 268 -7.91 -37.69 25.77
CA ASN A 268 -8.39 -36.35 25.46
C ASN A 268 -7.62 -35.34 26.32
N TYR A 269 -6.59 -34.70 25.76
CA TYR A 269 -5.87 -33.65 26.46
C TYR A 269 -6.57 -32.31 26.25
N LYS A 270 -6.99 -31.71 27.38
CA LYS A 270 -7.19 -30.27 27.51
C LYS A 270 -5.85 -29.58 27.26
N TYR A 271 -5.91 -28.43 26.59
CA TYR A 271 -4.80 -27.53 26.32
C TYR A 271 -4.02 -27.22 27.61
N ASP A 272 -2.71 -27.47 27.59
CA ASP A 272 -1.77 -27.04 28.62
C ASP A 272 -0.51 -26.49 27.92
N ASP A 273 -0.18 -25.22 28.19
CA ASP A 273 0.75 -24.40 27.40
C ASP A 273 2.22 -24.84 27.52
N ASP A 274 2.58 -25.58 28.57
CA ASP A 274 3.97 -25.97 28.86
C ASP A 274 4.48 -27.10 27.93
N PHE A 275 3.59 -27.93 27.38
CA PHE A 275 3.99 -29.01 26.46
C PHE A 275 4.37 -28.48 25.07
N PHE A 276 3.83 -27.31 24.69
CA PHE A 276 4.14 -26.62 23.43
C PHE A 276 5.58 -26.07 23.43
N TYR A 277 6.10 -25.68 24.60
CA TYR A 277 7.45 -25.12 24.71
C TYR A 277 8.56 -26.17 24.56
N TYR A 278 8.31 -27.42 25.00
CA TYR A 278 9.29 -28.51 24.93
C TYR A 278 9.44 -29.09 23.52
N SER A 279 8.33 -29.19 22.79
CA SER A 279 8.26 -29.73 21.42
C SER A 279 8.87 -28.80 20.38
N VAL A 280 8.76 -27.47 20.56
CA VAL A 280 9.39 -26.47 19.68
C VAL A 280 10.92 -26.47 19.79
N LYS A 281 11.49 -26.79 20.97
CA LYS A 281 12.94 -26.83 21.17
C LYS A 281 13.62 -28.01 20.45
N GLN A 282 12.97 -29.17 20.38
CA GLN A 282 13.48 -30.33 19.64
C GLN A 282 13.22 -30.22 18.12
N ALA A 283 12.12 -29.61 17.70
CA ALA A 283 11.85 -29.36 16.27
C ALA A 283 12.81 -28.31 15.67
N GLY A 284 13.30 -27.36 16.48
CA GLY A 284 14.22 -26.30 16.03
C GLY A 284 15.60 -26.79 15.57
N SER A 285 16.10 -27.92 16.06
CA SER A 285 17.40 -28.48 15.63
C SER A 285 17.29 -29.22 14.29
N VAL A 286 16.16 -29.89 14.04
CA VAL A 286 15.90 -30.63 12.79
C VAL A 286 15.53 -29.68 11.65
N LEU A 287 14.76 -28.62 11.91
CA LEU A 287 14.42 -27.62 10.89
C LEU A 287 15.63 -26.84 10.37
N LYS A 288 16.66 -26.66 11.22
CA LYS A 288 17.90 -25.97 10.84
C LYS A 288 18.72 -26.76 9.82
N GLN A 289 18.72 -28.09 9.90
CA GLN A 289 19.39 -28.96 8.91
C GLN A 289 18.65 -29.05 7.57
N VAL A 290 17.30 -28.95 7.58
CA VAL A 290 16.51 -29.01 6.33
C VAL A 290 16.58 -27.69 5.55
N LEU A 291 16.71 -26.55 6.24
CA LEU A 291 16.82 -25.23 5.59
C LEU A 291 18.21 -24.95 5.00
N GLU A 292 19.28 -25.56 5.49
CA GLU A 292 20.63 -25.41 4.91
C GLU A 292 20.79 -26.14 3.57
N ILE A 293 19.95 -27.15 3.28
CA ILE A 293 20.00 -27.90 2.01
C ILE A 293 19.31 -27.16 0.85
N TYR A 294 18.37 -26.25 1.13
CA TYR A 294 17.61 -25.53 0.10
C TYR A 294 18.23 -24.21 -0.36
N PHE A 295 19.35 -23.77 0.23
CA PHE A 295 20.03 -22.52 -0.15
C PHE A 295 21.24 -22.70 -1.09
N TYR A 296 21.48 -23.92 -1.61
CA TYR A 296 22.56 -24.22 -2.55
C TYR A 296 22.12 -24.89 -3.87
N LEU A 297 20.85 -24.73 -4.25
CA LEU A 297 20.33 -25.01 -5.60
C LEU A 297 19.52 -23.81 -6.09
#